data_AF-W2SUD3-F1
#
_entry.id   AF-W2SUD3-F1
#
_cell.length_a   1.000
_cell.length_b   1.000
_cell.length_c   1.000
_cell.angle_alpha   90.00
_cell.angle_beta   90.00
_cell.angle_gamma   90.00
#
_symmetry.space_group_name_H-M   'P 1'
#
loop_
_entity.id
_entity.type
_entity.pdbx_description
1 polymer ?
#
loop_
_entity_poly.entity_id
_entity_poly.type
_entity_poly.pdbx_seq_one_letter_code
_entity_poly.pdbx_strand_id
1 'polypeptide(L)' 'MVLVASYDLRELKWSYDNGKPFLEVYARAHRHQMTIRTPQAAYIYMLLSKLSGQRLGKTSTNELR' A
#
# COMPACT_ATOMS: atom_id res chain seq x y z
N MET A 1 9.21 -16.07 11.83
CA MET A 1 8.67 -15.25 10.72
C MET A 1 9.66 -15.36 9.56
N VAL A 2 9.24 -15.83 8.39
CA VAL A 2 10.14 -16.07 7.24
C VAL A 2 9.98 -14.92 6.24
N LEU A 3 11.09 -14.34 5.78
CA LEU A 3 11.07 -13.33 4.73
C LEU A 3 10.79 -14.01 3.38
N VAL A 4 9.64 -13.71 2.78
CA VAL A 4 9.23 -14.32 1.49
C VAL A 4 9.78 -13.52 0.31
N ALA A 5 9.86 -12.19 0.42
CA ALA A 5 10.39 -11.32 -0.62
C ALA A 5 10.80 -9.96 -0.05
N SER A 6 11.71 -9.28 -0.73
CA SER A 6 12.12 -7.90 -0.46
C SER A 6 12.19 -7.13 -1.78
N TYR A 7 11.73 -5.88 -1.78
CA TYR A 7 11.62 -5.04 -2.97
C TYR A 7 12.08 -3.62 -2.65
N ASP A 8 12.66 -2.92 -3.62
CA ASP A 8 12.93 -1.48 -3.50
C ASP A 8 11.61 -0.71 -3.53
N LEU A 9 11.43 0.21 -2.57
CA LEU A 9 10.24 1.05 -2.46
C LEU A 9 9.96 1.85 -3.75
N ARG A 10 10.99 2.26 -4.50
CA ARG A 10 10.87 3.04 -5.74
C ARG A 10 10.20 2.26 -6.87
N GLU A 11 10.24 0.94 -6.80
CA GLU A 11 9.70 0.04 -7.82
C GLU A 11 8.32 -0.51 -7.47
N LEU A 12 7.90 -0.29 -6.22
CA LEU A 12 6.60 -0.67 -5.72
C LEU A 12 5.54 0.35 -6.14
N LYS A 13 4.40 -0.17 -6.60
CA LYS A 13 3.14 0.55 -6.68
C LYS A 13 2.15 -0.14 -5.76
N TRP A 14 1.26 0.63 -5.15
CA TRP A 14 0.23 0.09 -4.28
C TRP A 14 -1.09 0.84 -4.44
N SER A 15 -2.18 0.12 -4.20
CA SER A 15 -3.53 0.66 -4.16
C SER A 15 -4.26 0.16 -2.91
N TYR A 16 -5.04 1.06 -2.34
CA TYR A 16 -5.92 0.80 -1.21
C TYR A 16 -7.23 1.52 -1.45
N ASP A 17 -8.34 0.81 -1.34
CA ASP A 17 -9.67 1.41 -1.33
C ASP A 17 -10.24 1.32 0.07
N ASN A 18 -10.84 2.42 0.53
CA ASN A 18 -11.54 2.46 1.81
C ASN A 18 -12.61 1.35 1.86
N GLY A 19 -12.60 0.55 2.92
CA GLY A 19 -13.51 -0.58 3.11
C GLY A 19 -12.99 -1.94 2.61
N LYS A 20 -11.87 -1.99 1.87
CA LYS A 20 -11.23 -3.27 1.54
C LYS A 20 -10.29 -3.72 2.67
N PRO A 21 -10.36 -4.98 3.14
CA PRO A 21 -9.46 -5.51 4.17
C PRO A 21 -8.12 -5.98 3.58
N PHE A 22 -7.64 -5.33 2.51
CA PHE A 22 -6.42 -5.73 1.83
C PHE A 22 -5.75 -4.57 1.09
N LEU A 23 -4.45 -4.73 0.88
CA LEU A 23 -3.59 -3.85 0.08
C LEU A 23 -3.16 -4.60 -1.18
N GLU A 24 -3.33 -3.98 -2.34
CA GLU A 24 -2.79 -4.50 -3.59
C GLU A 24 -1.42 -3.87 -3.83
N VAL A 25 -0.43 -4.71 -4.15
CA VAL A 25 0.95 -4.29 -4.35
C VAL A 25 1.48 -4.88 -5.65
N TYR A 26 2.14 -4.04 -6.44
CA TYR A 26 2.76 -4.41 -7.69
C TYR A 26 4.24 -4.03 -7.67
N ALA A 27 5.13 -5.01 -7.74
CA ALA A 27 6.57 -4.82 -7.82
C ALA A 27 6.99 -4.84 -9.30
N ARG A 28 7.20 -3.66 -9.88
CA ARG A 28 7.32 -3.49 -11.34
C ARG A 28 8.51 -4.24 -11.94
N ALA A 29 9.68 -4.14 -11.32
CA ALA A 29 10.91 -4.77 -11.84
C ALA A 29 10.80 -6.30 -11.88
N HIS A 30 10.08 -6.88 -10.91
CA HIS A 30 9.88 -8.32 -10.80
C HIS A 30 8.61 -8.82 -11.49
N ARG A 31 7.75 -7.91 -11.98
CA ARG A 31 6.40 -8.22 -12.51
C ARG A 31 5.56 -9.04 -11.52
N HIS A 32 5.78 -8.86 -10.23
CA HIS A 32 5.02 -9.55 -9.18
C HIS A 32 3.81 -8.71 -8.81
N GLN A 33 2.65 -9.36 -8.75
CA GLN A 33 1.43 -8.81 -8.18
C GLN A 33 1.05 -9.60 -6.94
N MET A 34 0.78 -8.91 -5.84
CA MET A 34 0.42 -9.54 -4.57
C MET A 34 -0.72 -8.78 -3.89
N THR A 35 -1.51 -9.52 -3.11
CA THR A 35 -2.57 -8.96 -2.27
C THR A 35 -2.24 -9.28 -0.82
N ILE A 36 -1.99 -8.26 -0.02
CA ILE A 36 -1.73 -8.39 1.42
C ILE A 36 -3.07 -8.21 2.14
N ARG A 37 -3.66 -9.31 2.59
CA ARG A 37 -4.89 -9.28 3.41
C ARG A 37 -4.54 -9.01 4.85
N THR A 38 -4.99 -7.89 5.38
CA THR A 38 -4.62 -7.42 6.71
C THR A 38 -5.61 -6.36 7.21
N PRO A 39 -6.05 -6.42 8.48
CA PRO A 39 -6.82 -5.34 9.09
C PRO A 39 -6.09 -3.98 9.09
N GLN A 40 -4.77 -3.99 8.95
CA GLN A 40 -3.92 -2.80 8.97
C GLN A 40 -3.64 -2.21 7.58
N ALA A 41 -4.36 -2.63 6.53
CA ALA A 41 -4.10 -2.23 5.15
C ALA A 41 -4.07 -0.70 4.95
N ALA A 42 -5.00 0.04 5.57
CA ALA A 42 -5.04 1.49 5.54
C ALA A 42 -3.76 2.13 6.12
N TYR A 43 -3.28 1.61 7.25
CA TYR A 43 -2.07 2.12 7.90
C TYR A 43 -0.83 1.86 7.06
N ILE A 44 -0.71 0.66 6.46
CA ILE A 44 0.41 0.32 5.58
C ILE A 44 0.39 1.22 4.33
N TYR A 45 -0.78 1.42 3.73
CA TYR A 45 -0.95 2.35 2.61
C TYR A 45 -0.47 3.77 2.95
N MET A 46 -0.91 4.31 4.11
CA MET A 46 -0.49 5.62 4.58
C MET A 46 1.02 5.70 4.81
N LEU A 47 1.62 4.67 5.41
CA LEU A 47 3.06 4.59 5.67
C LEU A 47 3.85 4.60 4.36
N LEU A 48 3.51 3.73 3.41
CA LEU A 48 4.18 3.64 2.12
C LEU A 48 4.07 4.96 1.35
N SER A 49 2.90 5.60 1.37
CA SER A 49 2.68 6.91 0.73
C SER A 49 3.54 8.01 1.34
N LYS A 50 3.67 8.05 2.68
CA LYS A 50 4.56 9.00 3.37
C LYS A 50 6.03 8.76 3.03
N LEU A 51 6.48 7.51 3.06
CA LEU A 51 7.88 7.15 2.80
C LEU A 51 8.29 7.37 1.34
N SER A 52 7.35 7.24 0.39
CA SER A 52 7.63 7.45 -1.03
C SER A 52 7.55 8.91 -1.48
N GLY A 53 7.11 9.81 -0.59
CA GLY A 53 6.83 11.20 -0.95
C GLY A 53 5.64 11.37 -1.90
N GLN A 54 4.86 10.31 -2.16
CA GLN A 54 3.58 10.44 -2.86
C GLN A 54 2.62 11.26 -1.98
N ARG A 55 2.27 12.46 -2.44
CA ARG A 55 1.14 13.19 -1.85
C ARG A 55 -0.10 12.30 -1.97
N LEU A 56 -0.70 11.96 -0.83
CA LEU A 56 -2.00 11.30 -0.75
C LEU A 56 -3.00 12.15 -1.55
N GLY A 57 -3.21 11.79 -2.81
CA GLY A 57 -4.12 12.50 -3.70
C GLY A 57 -5.54 12.31 -3.16
N LYS A 58 -6.10 13.38 -2.59
CA LYS A 58 -7.51 13.57 -2.20
C LYS A 58 -8.26 12.27 -1.89
N THR A 59 -7.84 11.54 -0.84
CA THR A 59 -8.82 10.73 -0.11
C THR A 59 -9.53 11.71 0.81
N SER A 60 -10.73 12.13 0.41
CA SER A 60 -11.59 13.04 1.17
C SER A 60 -11.61 12.62 2.63
N THR A 61 -10.98 13.44 3.46
CA THR A 61 -10.83 13.30 4.91
C THR A 61 -12.14 13.67 5.62
N ASN A 62 -13.29 13.35 5.00
CA ASN A 62 -14.59 13.90 5.37
C ASN A 62 -15.48 12.93 6.16
N GLU A 63 -14.94 11.80 6.63
CA GLU A 63 -15.69 10.82 7.42
C GLU A 63 -14.97 10.42 8.72
N LEU A 64 -14.39 11.41 9.41
CA LEU A 64 -13.92 11.27 10.81
C LEU A 64 -14.50 12.36 11.72
N ARG A 65 -15.79 12.68 11.55
CA ARG A 65 -16.59 13.45 12.51
C ARG A 65 -17.90 12.74 12.78
#